data_AF-W4L1X0-F1
#
_entry.id   AF-W4L1X0-F1
#
_cell.length_a   1.000
_cell.length_b   1.000
_cell.length_c   1.000
_cell.angle_alpha   90.00
_cell.angle_beta   90.00
_cell.angle_gamma   90.00
#
_symmetry.space_group_name_H-M   'P 1'
#
loop_
_entity.id
_entity.type
_entity.pdbx_description
1 polymer ?
#
loop_
_entity_poly.entity_id
_entity_poly.type
_entity_poly.pdbx_seq_one_letter_code
_entity_poly.pdbx_strand_id
1 'polypeptide(L)'
;MIILDQFEELFQYHRQSSDLQTFIDQLSRSISDPNVPVHLIFVMREDFLGELDVFKKTLIRPFENYYRLERLKDDSARAAIEKPVRLVGFGYEKGLVDCLLKDLVVRMQHERSNPSVVYDQEVRYIDLPYLQIVCNAMWKAISDQQKRKAEQDKKTVQKEPEQYLITTAHYEALGGAEKIIRQHFDQVIEQLPFRDQVLAFELFRYLVTALGTKMAYRADILADDQFLGVPVEWVSNILEHLSGRESRILRSEERPDGTWYEGSLRRFLRI
;
A
#
# COMPACT_ATOMS: atom_id res chain seq x y z
N MET A 1 14.45 -8.80 -20.53
CA MET A 1 13.77 -9.08 -19.24
C MET A 1 12.33 -8.65 -19.39
N ILE A 2 11.38 -9.52 -19.02
CA ILE A 2 9.94 -9.28 -19.07
C ILE A 2 9.42 -9.47 -17.65
N ILE A 3 8.63 -8.52 -17.17
CA ILE A 3 7.95 -8.58 -15.89
C ILE A 3 6.48 -8.79 -16.17
N LEU A 4 5.91 -9.83 -15.58
CA LEU A 4 4.51 -10.16 -15.63
C LEU A 4 3.93 -9.81 -14.27
N ASP A 5 3.43 -8.58 -14.16
CA ASP A 5 2.77 -8.08 -12.96
C ASP A 5 1.33 -8.60 -12.89
N GLN A 6 0.84 -8.85 -11.67
CA GLN A 6 -0.46 -9.48 -11.41
C GLN A 6 -0.67 -10.78 -12.21
N PHE A 7 0.34 -11.65 -12.26
CA PHE A 7 0.32 -12.86 -13.06
C PHE A 7 -0.84 -13.82 -12.71
N GLU A 8 -1.38 -13.73 -11.50
CA GLU A 8 -2.57 -14.47 -11.07
C GLU A 8 -3.83 -14.20 -11.91
N GLU A 9 -3.92 -13.06 -12.60
CA GLU A 9 -5.06 -12.75 -13.48
C GLU A 9 -5.26 -13.82 -14.56
N LEU A 10 -4.17 -14.42 -15.04
CA LEU A 10 -4.23 -15.53 -15.98
C LEU A 10 -5.15 -16.66 -15.48
N PHE A 11 -5.08 -16.96 -14.18
CA PHE A 11 -5.83 -18.06 -13.57
C PHE A 11 -7.23 -17.64 -13.12
N GLN A 12 -7.45 -16.35 -12.87
CA GLN A 12 -8.77 -15.83 -12.51
C GLN A 12 -9.68 -15.76 -13.75
N TYR A 13 -9.15 -15.28 -14.88
CA TYR A 13 -9.96 -14.95 -16.06
C TYR A 13 -9.89 -15.98 -17.17
N HIS A 14 -8.77 -16.70 -17.31
CA HIS A 14 -8.57 -17.62 -18.43
C HIS A 14 -8.58 -19.09 -18.02
N ARG A 15 -9.01 -19.43 -16.80
CA ARG A 15 -9.01 -20.81 -16.31
C ARG A 15 -9.75 -21.80 -17.22
N GLN A 16 -10.84 -21.34 -17.82
CA GLN A 16 -11.69 -22.14 -18.72
C GLN A 16 -11.39 -21.87 -20.20
N SER A 17 -10.43 -20.99 -20.50
CA SER A 17 -10.06 -20.70 -21.88
C SER A 17 -9.41 -21.91 -22.53
N SER A 18 -9.80 -22.21 -23.77
CA SER A 18 -9.13 -23.21 -24.61
C SER A 18 -7.66 -22.89 -24.85
N ASP A 19 -7.29 -21.62 -24.74
CA ASP A 19 -5.97 -21.12 -25.13
C ASP A 19 -4.97 -21.14 -23.98
N LEU A 20 -5.44 -21.34 -22.73
CA LEU A 20 -4.58 -21.33 -21.54
C LEU A 20 -3.46 -22.37 -21.67
N GLN A 21 -3.78 -23.61 -22.03
CA GLN A 21 -2.76 -24.66 -22.16
C GLN A 21 -1.74 -24.33 -23.25
N THR A 22 -2.20 -23.79 -24.38
CA THR A 22 -1.31 -23.36 -25.48
C THR A 22 -0.35 -22.26 -25.01
N PHE A 23 -0.84 -21.28 -24.25
CA PHE A 23 -0.02 -20.23 -23.66
C PHE A 23 1.01 -20.80 -22.67
N ILE A 24 0.58 -21.67 -21.74
CA ILE A 24 1.46 -22.32 -20.76
C ILE A 24 2.58 -23.10 -21.46
N ASP A 25 2.25 -23.84 -22.53
CA ASP A 25 3.23 -24.62 -23.29
C ASP A 25 4.26 -23.72 -24.00
N GLN A 26 3.81 -22.64 -24.64
CA GLN A 26 4.69 -21.68 -25.32
C GLN A 26 5.59 -20.94 -24.33
N LEU A 27 5.04 -20.52 -23.20
CA LEU A 27 5.78 -19.84 -22.14
C LEU A 27 6.83 -20.77 -21.54
N SER A 28 6.47 -22.03 -21.27
CA SER A 28 7.39 -23.03 -20.73
C SER A 28 8.55 -23.34 -21.68
N ARG A 29 8.27 -23.44 -23.00
CA ARG A 29 9.32 -23.59 -24.03
C ARG A 29 10.26 -22.40 -24.03
N SER A 30 9.73 -21.18 -23.94
CA SER A 30 10.53 -19.95 -23.92
C SER A 30 11.41 -19.85 -22.69
N ILE A 31 10.95 -20.32 -21.52
CA ILE A 31 11.72 -20.35 -20.26
C ILE A 31 12.85 -21.39 -20.33
N SER A 32 12.60 -22.51 -21.00
CA SER A 32 13.51 -23.67 -21.00
C SER A 32 14.51 -23.66 -22.16
N ASP A 33 14.32 -22.83 -23.18
CA ASP A 33 15.22 -22.75 -24.34
C ASP A 33 16.44 -21.87 -24.03
N PRO A 34 17.66 -22.45 -23.93
CA PRO A 34 18.88 -21.69 -23.65
C PRO A 34 19.28 -20.72 -24.77
N ASN A 35 18.70 -20.86 -25.98
CA ASN A 35 18.96 -19.97 -27.11
C ASN A 35 18.07 -18.72 -27.09
N VAL A 36 17.06 -18.68 -26.21
CA VAL A 36 16.17 -17.55 -26.05
C VAL A 36 16.65 -16.73 -24.85
N PRO A 37 17.28 -15.55 -25.04
CA PRO A 37 17.83 -14.74 -23.96
C PRO A 37 16.72 -13.95 -23.23
N VAL A 38 15.73 -14.67 -22.68
CA VAL A 38 14.58 -14.08 -21.99
C VAL A 38 14.64 -14.43 -20.50
N HIS A 39 14.64 -13.38 -19.68
CA HIS A 39 14.43 -13.48 -18.24
C HIS A 39 13.00 -13.05 -17.92
N LEU A 40 12.23 -13.91 -17.28
CA LEU A 40 10.86 -13.64 -16.84
C LEU A 40 10.83 -13.46 -15.32
N ILE A 41 10.09 -12.46 -14.86
CA ILE A 41 9.75 -12.28 -13.45
C ILE A 41 8.23 -12.31 -13.34
N PHE A 42 7.69 -13.26 -12.59
CA PHE A 42 6.28 -13.32 -12.25
C PHE A 42 6.07 -12.60 -10.91
N VAL A 43 5.22 -11.59 -10.91
CA VAL A 43 4.79 -10.90 -9.69
C VAL A 43 3.33 -11.27 -9.49
N MET A 44 3.03 -11.87 -8.34
CA MET A 44 1.68 -12.30 -7.98
C MET A 44 1.53 -12.37 -6.47
N ARG A 45 0.29 -12.37 -6.00
CA ARG A 45 0.01 -12.58 -4.57
C ARG A 45 0.27 -14.04 -4.16
N GLU A 46 0.66 -14.21 -2.90
CA GLU A 46 1.07 -15.52 -2.35
C GLU A 46 -0.06 -16.55 -2.32
N ASP A 47 -1.31 -16.11 -2.13
CA ASP A 47 -2.51 -16.95 -2.13
C ASP A 47 -2.78 -17.63 -3.48
N PHE A 48 -2.20 -17.12 -4.57
CA PHE A 48 -2.32 -17.70 -5.91
C PHE A 48 -1.15 -18.61 -6.30
N LEU A 49 -0.14 -18.80 -5.44
CA LEU A 49 1.03 -19.63 -5.78
C LEU A 49 0.66 -21.07 -6.14
N GLY A 50 -0.42 -21.61 -5.55
CA GLY A 50 -0.92 -22.94 -5.88
C GLY A 50 -1.34 -23.09 -7.34
N GLU A 51 -1.72 -21.99 -8.00
CA GLU A 51 -2.11 -22.00 -9.41
C GLU A 51 -0.93 -22.22 -10.36
N LEU A 52 0.31 -21.98 -9.90
CA LEU A 52 1.51 -22.29 -10.66
C LEU A 52 1.73 -23.80 -10.87
N ASP A 53 0.91 -24.65 -10.24
CA ASP A 53 0.89 -26.09 -10.48
C ASP A 53 0.66 -26.46 -11.95
N VAL A 54 0.03 -25.59 -12.75
CA VAL A 54 -0.12 -25.79 -14.19
C VAL A 54 1.22 -25.98 -14.91
N PHE A 55 2.31 -25.41 -14.36
CA PHE A 55 3.66 -25.53 -14.92
C PHE A 55 4.42 -26.77 -14.45
N LYS A 56 3.94 -27.52 -13.45
CA LYS A 56 4.67 -28.68 -12.90
C LYS A 56 4.99 -29.75 -13.94
N LYS A 57 4.21 -29.84 -15.02
CA LYS A 57 4.42 -30.82 -16.10
C LYS A 57 5.48 -30.37 -17.12
N THR A 58 5.75 -29.07 -17.21
CA THR A 58 6.60 -28.48 -18.26
C THR A 58 7.86 -27.82 -17.71
N LEU A 59 7.86 -27.34 -16.48
CA LEU A 59 9.00 -26.76 -15.80
C LEU A 59 9.49 -27.69 -14.68
N ILE A 60 10.78 -28.02 -14.70
CA ILE A 60 11.40 -28.97 -13.76
C ILE A 60 11.43 -28.40 -12.33
N ARG A 61 11.57 -27.07 -12.18
CA ARG A 61 11.60 -26.38 -10.87
C ARG A 61 11.03 -24.95 -10.95
N PRO A 62 9.71 -24.77 -11.10
CA PRO A 62 9.10 -23.43 -11.22
C PRO A 62 9.29 -22.56 -9.96
N PHE A 63 9.60 -23.17 -8.81
CA PHE A 63 9.77 -22.49 -7.54
C PHE A 63 11.24 -22.31 -7.10
N GLU A 64 12.22 -22.69 -7.91
CA GLU A 64 13.64 -22.60 -7.51
C GLU A 64 14.09 -21.14 -7.31
N ASN A 65 13.46 -20.20 -8.01
CA ASN A 65 13.70 -18.77 -7.91
C ASN A 65 12.46 -18.04 -7.35
N TYR A 66 12.02 -18.47 -6.18
CA TYR A 66 10.91 -17.82 -5.46
C TYR A 66 11.44 -16.76 -4.49
N TYR A 67 10.91 -15.55 -4.58
CA TYR A 67 11.19 -14.47 -3.63
C TYR A 67 9.89 -13.94 -3.03
N ARG A 68 9.76 -14.09 -1.72
CA ARG A 68 8.63 -13.56 -0.96
C ARG A 68 8.95 -12.14 -0.48
N LEU A 69 8.13 -11.17 -0.87
CA LEU A 69 8.16 -9.86 -0.26
C LEU A 69 7.56 -9.93 1.14
N GLU A 70 8.42 -9.84 2.15
CA GLU A 70 8.00 -9.79 3.55
C GLU A 70 7.47 -8.40 3.92
N ARG A 71 6.71 -8.34 5.02
CA ARG A 71 6.31 -7.06 5.61
C ARG A 71 7.52 -6.28 6.09
N LEU A 72 7.39 -4.96 6.08
CA LEU A 72 8.47 -4.06 6.48
C LEU A 72 8.76 -4.19 7.98
N LYS A 73 9.90 -4.80 8.30
CA LYS A 73 10.48 -4.87 9.65
C LYS A 73 11.24 -3.59 9.97
N ASP A 74 11.56 -3.37 11.24
CA ASP A 74 12.13 -2.13 11.78
C ASP A 74 13.35 -1.62 10.99
N ASP A 75 14.33 -2.47 10.67
CA ASP A 75 15.54 -2.06 9.93
C ASP A 75 15.24 -1.61 8.50
N SER A 76 14.41 -2.36 7.78
CA SER A 76 13.97 -2.02 6.42
C SER A 76 13.12 -0.75 6.43
N ALA A 77 12.30 -0.56 7.47
CA ALA A 77 11.49 0.64 7.65
C ALA A 77 12.35 1.86 7.93
N ARG A 78 13.34 1.75 8.83
CA ARG A 78 14.34 2.80 9.06
C ARG A 78 15.02 3.20 7.75
N ALA A 79 15.48 2.22 6.97
CA ALA A 79 16.11 2.49 5.69
C ALA A 79 15.16 3.18 4.71
N ALA A 80 13.88 2.80 4.69
CA ALA A 80 12.85 3.42 3.85
C ALA A 80 12.53 4.87 4.26
N ILE A 81 12.68 5.23 5.54
CA ILE A 81 12.51 6.60 6.03
C ILE A 81 13.76 7.45 5.72
N GLU A 82 14.93 6.95 6.09
CA GLU A 82 16.15 7.76 6.10
C GLU A 82 16.76 7.93 4.71
N LYS A 83 16.70 6.92 3.83
CA LYS A 83 17.36 6.99 2.52
C LYS A 83 16.77 8.09 1.61
N PRO A 84 15.44 8.21 1.42
CA PRO A 84 14.88 9.24 0.54
C PRO A 84 15.23 10.66 0.98
N VAL A 85 15.19 10.91 2.29
CA VAL A 85 15.46 12.24 2.88
C VAL A 85 16.94 12.61 2.74
N ARG A 86 17.85 11.64 2.87
CA ARG A 86 19.29 11.85 2.60
C ARG A 86 19.58 12.25 1.15
N LEU A 87 18.87 11.69 0.18
CA LEU A 87 19.07 12.00 -1.25
C LEU A 87 18.75 13.46 -1.59
N VAL A 88 17.89 14.11 -0.79
CA VAL A 88 17.49 15.50 -0.96
C VAL A 88 18.22 16.46 -0.01
N GLY A 89 19.27 15.99 0.68
CA GLY A 89 20.11 16.81 1.54
C GLY A 89 19.57 17.06 2.95
N PHE A 90 18.58 16.28 3.38
CA PHE A 90 17.99 16.37 4.72
C PHE A 90 18.46 15.19 5.59
N GLY A 91 18.36 15.35 6.90
CA GLY A 91 18.60 14.30 7.88
C GLY A 91 17.50 14.25 8.93
N TYR A 92 17.50 13.19 9.74
CA TYR A 92 16.66 13.08 10.92
C TYR A 92 17.48 13.32 12.19
N GLU A 93 16.89 13.99 13.17
CA GLU A 93 17.43 14.06 14.52
C GLU A 93 17.58 12.64 15.09
N LYS A 94 18.65 12.43 15.85
CA LYS A 94 18.91 11.15 16.52
C LYS A 94 17.72 10.77 17.41
N GLY A 95 17.21 9.55 17.23
CA GLY A 95 16.09 9.00 18.01
C GLY A 95 14.70 9.33 17.45
N LEU A 96 14.54 10.31 16.54
CA LEU A 96 13.23 10.58 15.95
C LEU A 96 12.72 9.39 15.14
N VAL A 97 13.58 8.75 14.35
CA VAL A 97 13.16 7.57 13.57
C VAL A 97 12.70 6.44 14.49
N ASP A 98 13.35 6.22 15.64
CA ASP A 98 12.89 5.25 16.64
C ASP A 98 11.49 5.58 17.17
N CYS A 99 11.21 6.86 17.44
CA CYS A 99 9.88 7.32 17.83
C CYS A 99 8.84 7.06 16.73
N LEU A 100 9.15 7.38 15.48
CA LEU A 100 8.26 7.13 14.34
C LEU A 100 7.93 5.65 14.20
N LEU A 101 8.94 4.78 14.21
CA LEU A 101 8.75 3.34 14.10
C LEU A 101 7.89 2.82 15.26
N LYS A 102 8.17 3.25 16.49
CA LYS A 102 7.40 2.86 17.68
C LYS A 102 5.91 3.21 17.56
N ASP A 103 5.59 4.38 17.04
CA ASP A 103 4.21 4.84 16.90
C ASP A 103 3.48 4.15 15.73
N LEU A 104 4.22 3.72 14.71
CA LEU A 104 3.71 3.10 13.48
C LEU A 104 3.62 1.56 13.53
N VAL A 105 4.26 0.91 14.53
CA VAL A 105 4.23 -0.54 14.66
C VAL A 105 2.79 -1.05 14.83
N VAL A 106 2.41 -1.98 13.96
CA VAL A 106 1.19 -2.76 14.08
C VAL A 106 1.54 -4.12 14.66
N ARG A 107 0.80 -4.52 15.70
CA ARG A 107 0.91 -5.85 16.30
C ARG A 107 -0.20 -6.72 15.74
N MET A 108 0.14 -7.77 15.00
CA MET A 108 -0.83 -8.82 14.70
C MET A 108 -0.84 -9.83 15.83
N GLN A 109 -1.99 -9.98 16.48
CA GLN A 109 -2.27 -11.21 17.22
C GLN A 109 -2.49 -12.29 16.16
N HIS A 110 -1.71 -13.38 16.22
CA HIS A 110 -1.88 -14.50 15.31
C HIS A 110 -3.33 -14.99 15.34
N GLU A 111 -3.97 -15.01 14.17
CA GLU A 111 -5.23 -15.73 13.98
C GLU A 111 -5.02 -17.19 14.38
N ARG A 112 -5.94 -17.73 15.18
CA ARG A 112 -5.98 -19.13 15.63
C ARG A 112 -6.31 -20.09 14.48
N SER A 113 -5.53 -20.07 13.41
CA SER A 113 -5.78 -20.88 12.21
C SER A 113 -5.00 -22.20 12.20
N ASN A 114 -4.20 -22.49 13.24
CA ASN A 114 -3.66 -23.82 13.44
C ASN A 114 -3.33 -24.08 14.93
N PRO A 115 -4.04 -24.99 15.63
CA PRO A 115 -3.75 -25.34 17.03
C PRO A 115 -2.39 -26.00 17.26
N SER A 116 -1.68 -26.40 16.19
CA SER A 116 -0.52 -27.29 16.27
C SER A 116 0.83 -26.59 16.05
N VAL A 117 0.87 -25.27 15.85
CA VAL A 117 2.13 -24.54 15.68
C VAL A 117 2.20 -23.40 16.69
N VAL A 118 3.02 -23.57 17.72
CA VAL A 118 3.34 -22.53 18.71
C VAL A 118 4.21 -21.50 18.01
N TYR A 119 3.60 -20.44 17.46
CA TYR A 119 4.34 -19.23 17.09
C TYR A 119 4.52 -18.38 18.35
N ASP A 120 5.72 -18.42 18.93
CA ASP A 120 6.10 -17.70 20.16
C ASP A 120 6.46 -16.22 19.93
N GLN A 121 6.05 -15.61 18.82
CA GLN A 121 6.47 -14.24 18.51
C GLN A 121 5.31 -13.39 17.99
N GLU A 122 4.98 -12.31 18.73
CA GLU A 122 4.19 -11.19 18.19
C GLU A 122 4.90 -10.67 16.93
N VAL A 123 4.34 -10.93 15.75
CA VAL A 123 4.88 -10.38 14.51
C VAL A 123 4.59 -8.86 14.48
N ARG A 124 5.65 -8.09 14.74
CA ARG A 124 5.66 -6.62 14.59
C ARG A 124 6.05 -6.27 13.16
N TYR A 125 5.27 -5.40 12.55
CA TYR A 125 5.56 -4.84 11.24
C TYR A 125 5.04 -3.42 11.17
N ILE A 126 5.50 -2.69 10.17
CA ILE A 126 5.05 -1.33 9.90
C ILE A 126 4.17 -1.33 8.66
N ASP A 127 3.00 -0.70 8.78
CA ASP A 127 2.09 -0.56 7.65
C ASP A 127 2.61 0.54 6.70
N LEU A 128 2.92 0.16 5.46
CA LEU A 128 3.52 1.04 4.46
C LEU A 128 2.71 2.32 4.18
N PRO A 129 1.36 2.29 4.11
CA PRO A 129 0.55 3.51 3.94
C PRO A 129 0.72 4.48 5.11
N TYR A 130 0.76 4.01 6.35
CA TYR A 130 0.98 4.89 7.51
C TYR A 130 2.37 5.53 7.49
N LEU A 131 3.39 4.73 7.17
CA LEU A 131 4.75 5.23 6.98
C LEU A 131 4.78 6.36 5.94
N GLN A 132 4.13 6.14 4.80
CA GLN A 132 4.09 7.10 3.71
C GLN A 132 3.35 8.38 4.09
N ILE A 133 2.17 8.28 4.73
CA ILE A 133 1.38 9.43 5.19
C ILE A 133 2.19 10.27 6.18
N VAL A 134 2.80 9.65 7.19
CA VAL A 134 3.57 10.36 8.22
C VAL A 134 4.81 11.02 7.64
N CYS A 135 5.57 10.30 6.80
CA CYS A 135 6.75 10.88 6.16
C CYS A 135 6.40 12.06 5.25
N ASN A 136 5.31 11.95 4.48
CA ASN A 136 4.86 13.01 3.59
C ASN A 136 4.39 14.25 4.38
N ALA A 137 3.65 14.06 5.47
CA ALA A 137 3.19 15.17 6.32
C ALA A 137 4.36 15.95 6.93
N MET A 138 5.37 15.25 7.46
CA MET A 138 6.58 15.90 7.99
C MET A 138 7.35 16.64 6.89
N TRP A 139 7.53 16.00 5.73
CA TRP A 139 8.21 16.62 4.59
C TRP A 139 7.51 17.90 4.14
N LYS A 140 6.18 17.87 4.00
CA LYS A 140 5.35 19.02 3.61
C LYS A 140 5.46 20.17 4.61
N ALA A 141 5.33 19.87 5.91
CA ALA A 141 5.42 20.88 6.96
C ALA A 141 6.76 21.64 6.93
N ILE A 142 7.87 20.91 6.74
CA ILE A 142 9.21 21.49 6.70
C ILE A 142 9.45 22.25 5.40
N SER A 143 9.01 21.70 4.27
CA SER A 143 9.09 22.36 2.97
C SER A 143 8.35 23.70 2.97
N ASP A 144 7.17 23.76 3.60
CA ASP A 144 6.38 24.99 3.72
C ASP A 144 7.04 26.00 4.67
N GLN A 145 7.63 25.54 5.78
CA GLN A 145 8.39 26.41 6.68
C GLN A 145 9.60 27.03 5.98
N GLN A 146 10.30 26.26 5.14
CA GLN A 146 11.43 26.76 4.35
C GLN A 146 11.01 27.83 3.34
N LYS A 147 9.92 27.59 2.59
CA LYS A 147 9.39 28.57 1.64
C LYS A 147 9.07 29.90 2.33
N ARG A 148 8.43 29.84 3.50
CA ARG A 148 8.10 31.04 4.30
C ARG A 148 9.35 31.79 4.78
N LYS A 149 10.38 31.08 5.26
CA LYS A 149 11.66 31.70 5.65
C LYS A 149 12.37 32.33 4.46
N ALA A 150 12.45 31.64 3.32
CA ALA A 150 13.08 32.18 2.10
C ALA A 150 12.36 33.42 1.56
N GLU A 151 11.05 33.51 1.69
CA GLU A 151 10.27 34.71 1.32
C GLU A 151 10.55 35.89 2.26
N GLN A 152 10.78 35.63 3.54
CA GLN A 152 11.13 36.64 4.55
C GLN A 152 12.60 37.10 4.44
N ASP A 153 13.51 36.19 4.08
CA ASP A 153 14.96 36.42 4.05
C ASP A 153 15.49 36.95 2.71
N LYS A 154 14.62 37.46 1.81
CA LYS A 154 14.98 38.10 0.52
C LYS A 154 15.98 39.27 0.61
N LYS A 155 16.51 39.61 1.79
CA LYS A 155 17.54 40.63 2.02
C LYS A 155 18.89 40.15 2.56
N THR A 156 19.15 38.86 2.81
CA THR A 156 20.46 38.47 3.36
C THR A 156 21.04 37.19 2.74
N VAL A 157 22.14 37.40 2.00
CA VAL A 157 23.32 36.55 1.70
C VAL A 157 23.13 35.02 1.59
N GLN A 158 23.62 34.50 0.46
CA GLN A 158 23.93 33.11 0.17
C GLN A 158 24.65 32.41 1.34
N LYS A 159 23.90 31.69 2.17
CA LYS A 159 24.45 30.66 3.06
C LYS A 159 24.40 29.33 2.31
N GLU A 160 25.45 28.52 2.43
CA GLU A 160 25.45 27.13 1.96
C GLU A 160 24.22 26.39 2.52
N PRO A 161 23.66 25.42 1.79
CA PRO A 161 22.52 24.67 2.28
C PRO A 161 22.93 23.89 3.53
N GLU A 162 22.60 24.42 4.70
CA GLU A 162 22.65 23.67 5.96
C GLU A 162 21.84 22.38 5.73
N GLN A 163 22.44 21.22 6.00
CA GLN A 163 21.71 19.96 5.97
C GLN A 163 20.50 20.11 6.90
N TYR A 164 19.32 20.11 6.31
CA TYR A 164 18.12 20.42 7.05
C TYR A 164 17.73 19.22 7.90
N LEU A 165 17.63 19.46 9.21
CA LEU A 165 17.33 18.43 10.18
C LEU A 165 15.84 18.39 10.47
N ILE A 166 15.21 17.24 10.20
CA ILE A 166 13.86 16.91 10.68
C ILE A 166 13.99 16.53 12.16
N THR A 167 13.42 17.34 13.06
CA THR A 167 13.55 17.19 14.51
C THR A 167 12.29 16.62 15.15
N THR A 168 12.45 16.12 16.36
CA THR A 168 11.36 15.64 17.22
C THR A 168 10.34 16.75 17.46
N ALA A 169 10.79 18.00 17.60
CA ALA A 169 9.90 19.16 17.73
C ALA A 169 8.97 19.35 16.51
N HIS A 170 9.44 19.07 15.27
CA HIS A 170 8.57 19.11 14.10
C HIS A 170 7.48 18.03 14.17
N TYR A 171 7.84 16.81 14.58
CA TYR A 171 6.91 15.70 14.72
C TYR A 171 5.88 15.93 15.84
N GLU A 172 6.32 16.47 16.98
CA GLU A 172 5.46 16.83 18.11
C GLU A 172 4.52 18.00 17.78
N ALA A 173 4.99 18.99 17.01
CA ALA A 173 4.15 20.09 16.54
C ALA A 173 2.98 19.60 15.65
N LEU A 174 3.20 18.50 14.91
CA LEU A 174 2.15 17.81 14.15
C LEU A 174 1.28 16.89 15.03
N GLY A 175 1.66 16.68 16.29
CA GLY A 175 0.96 15.87 17.28
C GLY A 175 1.15 14.36 17.14
N GLY A 176 2.24 13.93 16.50
CA GLY A 176 2.58 12.52 16.35
C GLY A 176 1.82 11.78 15.25
N ALA A 177 2.17 10.51 15.03
CA ALA A 177 1.67 9.71 13.91
C ALA A 177 0.15 9.56 13.92
N GLU A 178 -0.45 9.31 15.09
CA GLU A 178 -1.90 9.16 15.22
C GLU A 178 -2.65 10.41 14.77
N LYS A 179 -2.22 11.59 15.23
CA LYS A 179 -2.85 12.86 14.85
C LYS A 179 -2.62 13.16 13.36
N ILE A 180 -1.42 12.90 12.85
CA ILE A 180 -1.11 13.08 11.42
C ILE A 180 -2.01 12.20 10.55
N ILE A 181 -2.14 10.90 10.88
CA ILE A 181 -2.96 9.97 10.09
C ILE A 181 -4.43 10.36 10.17
N ARG A 182 -4.93 10.74 11.36
CA ARG A 182 -6.31 11.23 11.52
C ARG A 182 -6.55 12.51 10.72
N GLN A 183 -5.66 13.50 10.81
CA GLN A 183 -5.77 14.74 10.04
C GLN A 183 -5.74 14.50 8.54
N HIS A 184 -4.89 13.58 8.07
CA HIS A 184 -4.85 13.20 6.66
C HIS A 184 -6.18 12.58 6.22
N PHE A 185 -6.73 11.65 7.02
CA PHE A 185 -8.04 11.06 6.76
C PHE A 185 -9.14 12.14 6.72
N ASP A 186 -9.22 12.97 7.76
CA ASP A 186 -10.22 14.04 7.87
C ASP A 186 -10.12 15.01 6.68
N GLN A 187 -8.91 15.44 6.28
CA GLN A 187 -8.69 16.30 5.12
C GLN A 187 -9.13 15.68 3.79
N VAL A 188 -8.91 14.37 3.61
CA VAL A 188 -9.36 13.68 2.40
C VAL A 188 -10.89 13.60 2.37
N ILE A 189 -11.53 13.30 3.50
CA ILE A 189 -12.99 13.23 3.59
C ILE A 189 -13.62 14.62 3.42
N GLU A 190 -13.06 15.67 4.01
CA GLU A 190 -13.57 17.04 3.91
C GLU A 190 -13.57 17.60 2.47
N GLN A 191 -12.76 17.03 1.57
CA GLN A 191 -12.78 17.39 0.15
C GLN A 191 -13.98 16.81 -0.62
N LEU A 192 -14.68 15.83 -0.05
CA LEU A 192 -15.91 15.30 -0.63
C LEU A 192 -17.10 16.23 -0.31
N PRO A 193 -18.11 16.31 -1.18
CA PRO A 193 -19.40 16.93 -0.85
C PRO A 193 -20.02 16.30 0.41
N PHE A 194 -20.75 17.08 1.22
CA PHE A 194 -21.32 16.59 2.49
C PHE A 194 -22.11 15.27 2.37
N ARG A 195 -22.89 15.11 1.29
CA ARG A 195 -23.60 13.86 1.00
C ARG A 195 -22.64 12.67 0.86
N ASP A 196 -21.56 12.87 0.13
CA ASP A 196 -20.58 11.84 -0.20
C ASP A 196 -19.70 11.52 1.01
N GLN A 197 -19.50 12.46 1.95
CA GLN A 197 -18.87 12.19 3.24
C GLN A 197 -19.66 11.16 4.05
N VAL A 198 -20.98 11.36 4.16
CA VAL A 198 -21.86 10.41 4.87
C VAL A 198 -21.83 9.04 4.19
N LEU A 199 -21.91 9.00 2.87
CA LEU A 199 -21.85 7.74 2.11
C LEU A 199 -20.48 7.05 2.23
N ALA A 200 -19.38 7.80 2.29
CA ALA A 200 -18.03 7.27 2.52
C ALA A 200 -17.93 6.54 3.87
N PHE A 201 -18.58 7.07 4.92
CA PHE A 201 -18.63 6.40 6.22
C PHE A 201 -19.35 5.05 6.18
N GLU A 202 -20.46 4.95 5.44
CA GLU A 202 -21.15 3.67 5.23
C GLU A 202 -20.30 2.70 4.39
N LEU A 203 -19.62 3.19 3.35
CA LEU A 203 -18.68 2.41 2.53
C LEU A 203 -17.58 1.73 3.36
N PHE A 204 -17.00 2.44 4.34
CA PHE A 204 -15.92 1.89 5.15
C PHE A 204 -16.31 0.66 5.98
N ARG A 205 -17.60 0.52 6.33
CA ARG A 205 -18.11 -0.66 7.04
C ARG A 205 -17.95 -1.95 6.24
N TYR A 206 -17.96 -1.85 4.91
CA TYR A 206 -17.79 -2.97 3.99
C TYR A 206 -16.33 -3.19 3.64
N LEU A 207 -15.56 -2.12 3.43
CA LEU A 207 -14.15 -2.18 3.04
C LEU A 207 -13.22 -2.60 4.18
N VAL A 208 -13.67 -2.46 5.44
CA VAL A 208 -12.93 -2.84 6.64
C VAL A 208 -13.77 -3.73 7.53
N THR A 209 -13.48 -5.03 7.51
CA THR A 209 -14.19 -5.98 8.38
C THR A 209 -13.75 -5.83 9.84
N ALA A 210 -14.62 -6.21 10.78
CA ALA A 210 -14.34 -6.24 12.22
C ALA A 210 -13.11 -7.09 12.59
N LEU A 211 -12.75 -8.06 11.75
CA LEU A 211 -11.58 -8.92 11.91
C LEU A 211 -10.29 -8.32 11.31
N GLY A 212 -10.39 -7.16 10.64
CA GLY A 212 -9.25 -6.50 10.00
C GLY A 212 -8.80 -7.16 8.70
N THR A 213 -9.58 -8.12 8.18
CA THR A 213 -9.43 -8.68 6.84
C THR A 213 -9.94 -7.64 5.83
N LYS A 214 -9.10 -7.32 4.85
CA LYS A 214 -9.47 -6.41 3.76
C LYS A 214 -10.41 -7.15 2.81
N MET A 215 -11.53 -6.54 2.50
CA MET A 215 -12.39 -7.02 1.41
C MET A 215 -12.29 -6.00 0.28
N ALA A 216 -12.05 -6.51 -0.93
CA ALA A 216 -12.07 -5.71 -2.12
C ALA A 216 -13.48 -5.74 -2.71
N TYR A 217 -13.98 -4.60 -3.19
CA TYR A 217 -15.27 -4.53 -3.89
C TYR A 217 -15.19 -3.64 -5.12
N ARG A 218 -16.04 -3.95 -6.12
CA ARG A 218 -16.33 -3.06 -7.25
C ARG A 218 -17.42 -2.05 -6.86
N ALA A 219 -17.46 -0.91 -7.57
CA ALA A 219 -18.40 0.16 -7.28
C ALA A 219 -19.87 -0.28 -7.46
N ASP A 220 -20.16 -1.08 -8.48
CA ASP A 220 -21.51 -1.59 -8.77
C ASP A 220 -22.02 -2.55 -7.68
N ILE A 221 -21.13 -3.40 -7.13
CA ILE A 221 -21.49 -4.28 -6.02
C ILE A 221 -21.84 -3.48 -4.76
N LEU A 222 -21.04 -2.46 -4.44
CA LEU A 222 -21.32 -1.61 -3.28
C LEU A 222 -22.57 -0.75 -3.47
N ALA A 223 -22.87 -0.34 -4.70
CA ALA A 223 -24.04 0.46 -5.06
C ALA A 223 -25.36 -0.33 -4.98
N ASP A 224 -25.30 -1.66 -5.12
CA ASP A 224 -26.46 -2.55 -5.10
C ASP A 224 -27.35 -2.35 -3.85
N ASP A 225 -28.65 -2.60 -4.01
CA ASP A 225 -29.67 -2.46 -2.96
C ASP A 225 -29.40 -3.34 -1.73
N GLN A 226 -28.66 -4.44 -1.89
CA GLN A 226 -28.25 -5.29 -0.76
C GLN A 226 -27.16 -4.65 0.10
N PHE A 227 -26.50 -3.60 -0.39
CA PHE A 227 -25.41 -2.89 0.28
C PHE A 227 -25.84 -1.46 0.61
N LEU A 228 -25.64 -0.52 -0.33
CA LEU A 228 -25.89 0.90 -0.10
C LEU A 228 -27.21 1.38 -0.73
N GLY A 229 -27.69 0.72 -1.79
CA GLY A 229 -28.91 1.13 -2.50
C GLY A 229 -28.85 2.55 -3.05
N VAL A 230 -27.75 2.89 -3.73
CA VAL A 230 -27.49 4.22 -4.29
C VAL A 230 -27.00 4.12 -5.73
N PRO A 231 -27.08 5.19 -6.54
CA PRO A 231 -26.51 5.19 -7.88
C PRO A 231 -25.01 4.85 -7.89
N VAL A 232 -24.58 4.00 -8.83
CA VAL A 232 -23.19 3.54 -8.94
C VAL A 232 -22.21 4.70 -9.11
N GLU A 233 -22.61 5.77 -9.80
CA GLU A 233 -21.79 6.96 -10.02
C GLU A 233 -21.40 7.65 -8.71
N TRP A 234 -22.29 7.61 -7.70
CA TRP A 234 -22.01 8.22 -6.41
C TRP A 234 -20.92 7.43 -5.67
N VAL A 235 -20.99 6.10 -5.75
CA VAL A 235 -19.98 5.21 -5.16
C VAL A 235 -18.65 5.33 -5.91
N SER A 236 -18.66 5.29 -7.25
CA SER A 236 -17.46 5.41 -8.07
C SER A 236 -16.69 6.69 -7.78
N ASN A 237 -17.36 7.85 -7.73
CA ASN A 237 -16.70 9.13 -7.44
C ASN A 237 -16.00 9.13 -6.08
N ILE A 238 -16.62 8.52 -5.06
CA ILE A 238 -16.04 8.40 -3.72
C ILE A 238 -14.82 7.47 -3.77
N LEU A 239 -14.95 6.29 -4.38
CA LEU A 239 -13.88 5.30 -4.45
C LEU A 239 -12.67 5.82 -5.23
N GLU A 240 -12.88 6.52 -6.34
CA GLU A 240 -11.83 7.18 -7.13
C GLU A 240 -11.11 8.27 -6.30
N HIS A 241 -11.88 9.13 -5.62
CA HIS A 241 -11.30 10.16 -4.75
C HIS A 241 -10.46 9.55 -3.62
N LEU A 242 -10.97 8.52 -2.95
CA LEU A 242 -10.30 7.88 -1.82
C LEU A 242 -9.09 7.02 -2.22
N SER A 243 -9.09 6.47 -3.44
CA SER A 243 -7.98 5.69 -4.01
C SER A 243 -6.93 6.55 -4.71
N GLY A 244 -7.22 7.84 -4.91
CA GLY A 244 -6.33 8.81 -5.52
C GLY A 244 -4.92 8.80 -4.93
N ARG A 245 -3.93 9.12 -5.77
CA ARG A 245 -2.49 9.08 -5.41
C ARG A 245 -2.12 9.94 -4.20
N GLU A 246 -2.87 11.00 -3.95
CA GLU A 246 -2.69 11.90 -2.81
C GLU A 246 -3.50 11.44 -1.59
N SER A 247 -4.68 10.87 -1.81
CA SER A 247 -5.61 10.41 -0.77
C SER A 247 -5.13 9.15 -0.06
N ARG A 248 -4.76 8.09 -0.82
CA ARG A 248 -4.23 6.80 -0.29
C ARG A 248 -5.04 6.17 0.85
N ILE A 249 -6.33 6.46 0.92
CA ILE A 249 -7.23 5.87 1.93
C ILE A 249 -7.63 4.46 1.50
N LEU A 250 -7.88 4.30 0.21
CA LEU A 250 -8.14 3.02 -0.44
C LEU A 250 -7.00 2.68 -1.40
N ARG A 251 -6.89 1.41 -1.76
CA ARG A 251 -6.09 0.93 -2.88
C ARG A 251 -7.05 0.44 -3.95
N SER A 252 -6.80 0.85 -5.19
CA SER A 252 -7.46 0.28 -6.36
C SER A 252 -6.58 -0.79 -7.01
N GLU A 253 -7.23 -1.77 -7.62
CA GLU A 253 -6.66 -2.84 -8.42
C GLU A 253 -7.52 -2.96 -9.68
N GLU A 254 -6.93 -2.69 -10.83
CA GLU A 254 -7.60 -2.95 -12.11
C GLU A 254 -7.63 -4.44 -12.35
N ARG A 255 -8.81 -4.97 -12.64
CA ARG A 255 -8.96 -6.34 -13.10
C ARG A 255 -9.89 -6.40 -14.32
N PRO A 256 -9.86 -7.46 -15.15
CA PRO A 256 -10.71 -7.59 -16.33
C PRO A 256 -12.22 -7.39 -16.15
N ASP A 257 -12.78 -7.64 -14.95
CA ASP A 257 -14.20 -7.38 -14.64
C ASP A 257 -14.47 -5.97 -14.07
N GLY A 258 -13.43 -5.14 -13.92
CA GLY A 258 -13.49 -3.75 -13.52
C GLY A 258 -12.53 -3.42 -12.38
N THR A 259 -12.58 -2.17 -11.90
CA THR A 259 -11.73 -1.69 -10.79
C THR A 259 -12.25 -2.17 -9.44
N TRP A 260 -11.38 -2.84 -8.68
CA TRP A 260 -11.64 -3.30 -7.32
C TRP A 260 -10.96 -2.40 -6.28
N TYR A 261 -11.64 -2.11 -5.18
CA TYR A 261 -11.17 -1.20 -4.14
C TYR A 261 -11.06 -1.89 -2.79
N GLU A 262 -9.92 -1.74 -2.10
CA GLU A 262 -9.69 -2.27 -0.75
C GLU A 262 -9.25 -1.18 0.25
N GLY A 263 -9.54 -1.36 1.54
CA GLY A 263 -9.11 -0.44 2.60
C GLY A 263 -7.59 -0.49 2.86
N SER A 264 -6.91 0.67 2.85
CA SER A 264 -5.47 0.77 3.14
C SER A 264 -5.15 1.05 4.62
N LEU A 265 -6.09 1.61 5.39
CA LEU A 265 -5.84 2.11 6.76
C LEU A 265 -6.59 1.31 7.84
N ARG A 266 -6.14 0.09 8.14
CA ARG A 266 -6.85 -0.88 9.02
C ARG A 266 -7.25 -0.35 10.41
N ARG A 267 -6.43 0.50 11.04
CA ARG A 267 -6.60 0.98 12.41
C ARG A 267 -7.57 2.16 12.55
N PHE A 268 -7.71 2.99 11.51
CA PHE A 268 -8.46 4.26 11.57
C PHE A 268 -9.80 4.23 10.85
N LEU A 269 -10.05 3.19 10.06
CA LEU A 269 -11.31 2.93 9.39
C LEU A 269 -12.29 2.12 10.26
N ARG A 270 -11.90 1.75 11.48
CA ARG A 270 -12.82 1.15 12.47
C ARG A 270 -13.54 2.28 13.19
N ILE A 271 -14.81 2.46 12.84
CA ILE A 271 -15.76 3.38 13.48
C ILE A 271 -16.69 2.55 14.36
#